data_AF-A0A7X7X4L8-F1
#
_entry.id   AF-A0A7X7X4L8-F1
#
_cell.length_a   1.000
_cell.length_b   1.000
_cell.length_c   1.000
_cell.angle_alpha   90.00
_cell.angle_beta   90.00
_cell.angle_gamma   90.00
#
_symmetry.space_group_name_H-M   'P 1'
#
loop_
_entity.id
_entity.type
_entity.pdbx_description
1 polymer ?
#
loop_
_entity_poly.entity_id
_entity_poly.type
_entity_poly.pdbx_seq_one_letter_code
_entity_poly.pdbx_strand_id
1 'polypeptide(L)'
;MICFKNLPGIVIVQHIPPKFSAMFAQRLNSTASLEVKEAQNGDYVEPGRVLIAPGDKHMRIRKLGSRYKVECFEGEKINGHCPSVDVLFESVAKEAGRNAIGIILTGMGYDGAKGLLAMKRSGAKTIGQDEASSVVYGMPKVAYNIGAVDKQVPLNRIVRTLFTMLQ
;
A
#
# COMPACT_ATOMS: atom_id res chain seq x y z
N MET A 1 -17.44 8.71 16.16
CA MET A 1 -17.58 7.50 15.31
C MET A 1 -16.92 7.81 13.97
N ILE A 2 -15.89 7.07 13.56
CA ILE A 2 -15.15 7.35 12.30
C ILE A 2 -16.01 6.81 11.14
N CYS A 3 -16.39 7.68 10.20
CA CYS A 3 -17.10 7.26 9.00
C CYS A 3 -16.11 6.71 7.96
N PHE A 4 -15.92 5.39 7.95
CA PHE A 4 -14.96 4.73 7.04
C PHE A 4 -15.34 4.83 5.56
N LYS A 5 -16.62 5.03 5.22
CA LYS A 5 -17.07 5.12 3.82
C LYS A 5 -16.51 6.32 3.04
N ASN A 6 -16.02 7.35 3.74
CA ASN A 6 -15.42 8.54 3.13
C ASN A 6 -13.88 8.49 3.12
N LEU A 7 -13.26 7.37 3.50
CA LEU A 7 -11.81 7.24 3.39
C LEU A 7 -11.39 7.32 1.91
N PRO A 8 -10.22 7.90 1.59
CA PRO A 8 -9.67 7.83 0.24
C PRO A 8 -9.53 6.37 -0.23
N GLY A 9 -9.46 6.16 -1.55
CA GLY A 9 -9.22 4.83 -2.09
C GLY A 9 -7.86 4.28 -1.66
N ILE A 10 -7.83 2.99 -1.33
CA ILE A 10 -6.66 2.30 -0.77
C ILE A 10 -6.22 1.22 -1.76
N VAL A 11 -4.92 1.14 -2.01
CA VAL A 11 -4.30 0.10 -2.85
C VAL A 11 -3.25 -0.63 -2.02
N ILE A 12 -3.25 -1.96 -2.05
CA ILE A 12 -2.40 -2.79 -1.21
C ILE A 12 -1.68 -3.84 -2.06
N VAL A 13 -0.37 -3.94 -1.90
CA VAL A 13 0.40 -5.12 -2.29
C VAL A 13 0.66 -5.94 -1.05
N GLN A 14 0.31 -7.23 -1.10
CA GLN A 14 0.60 -8.20 -0.05
C GLN A 14 1.37 -9.36 -0.69
N HIS A 15 2.53 -9.71 -0.13
CA HIS A 15 3.26 -10.91 -0.54
C HIS A 15 2.55 -12.14 0.01
N ILE A 16 1.79 -12.80 -0.84
CA ILE A 16 1.09 -14.07 -0.60
C ILE A 16 1.18 -14.92 -1.87
N PRO A 17 1.10 -16.25 -1.77
CA PRO A 17 1.12 -17.08 -2.96
C PRO A 17 -0.09 -16.74 -3.87
N PRO A 18 0.08 -16.78 -5.21
CA PRO A 18 -0.91 -16.32 -6.19
C PRO A 18 -2.35 -16.70 -5.89
N LYS A 19 -2.57 -17.99 -5.60
CA LYS A 19 -3.88 -18.60 -5.36
C LYS A 19 -4.64 -18.07 -4.14
N PHE A 20 -4.00 -17.28 -3.26
CA PHE A 20 -4.61 -16.79 -2.02
C PHE A 20 -5.06 -15.34 -2.06
N SER A 21 -4.70 -14.58 -3.10
CA SER A 21 -5.00 -13.14 -3.18
C SER A 21 -6.50 -12.83 -3.19
N ALA A 22 -7.28 -13.51 -4.03
CA ALA A 22 -8.74 -13.40 -4.03
C ALA A 22 -9.37 -13.80 -2.69
N MET A 23 -8.93 -14.90 -2.08
CA MET A 23 -9.43 -15.35 -0.77
C MET A 23 -9.11 -14.35 0.35
N PHE A 24 -7.92 -13.75 0.30
CA PHE A 24 -7.50 -12.73 1.25
C PHE A 24 -8.37 -11.47 1.14
N ALA A 25 -8.62 -11.00 -0.09
CA ALA A 25 -9.52 -9.88 -0.33
C ALA A 25 -10.95 -10.17 0.17
N GLN A 26 -11.48 -11.37 -0.12
CA GLN A 26 -12.82 -11.78 0.34
C GLN A 26 -12.92 -11.81 1.87
N ARG A 27 -11.89 -12.31 2.55
CA ARG A 27 -11.84 -12.36 4.03
C ARG A 27 -11.78 -10.96 4.65
N LEU A 28 -11.04 -10.03 4.04
CA LEU A 28 -11.05 -8.64 4.49
C LEU A 28 -12.41 -8.00 4.25
N ASN A 29 -13.04 -8.25 3.11
CA ASN A 29 -14.36 -7.71 2.78
C ASN A 29 -15.46 -8.16 3.76
N SER A 30 -15.37 -9.38 4.30
CA SER A 30 -16.38 -9.89 5.25
C SER A 30 -16.23 -9.32 6.66
N THR A 31 -15.12 -8.63 6.97
CA THR A 31 -14.82 -8.13 8.32
C THR A 31 -14.60 -6.62 8.38
N ALA A 32 -14.22 -5.99 7.26
CA ALA A 32 -14.02 -4.55 7.17
C ALA A 32 -15.34 -3.81 6.91
N SER A 33 -15.39 -2.54 7.31
CA SER A 33 -16.48 -1.61 6.94
C SER A 33 -16.28 -0.96 5.56
N LEU A 34 -15.20 -1.31 4.86
CA LEU A 34 -14.83 -0.83 3.53
C LEU A 34 -15.16 -1.90 2.49
N GLU A 35 -15.42 -1.49 1.25
CA GLU A 35 -15.49 -2.44 0.13
C GLU A 35 -14.07 -2.92 -0.19
N VAL A 36 -13.80 -4.21 -0.04
CA VAL A 36 -12.49 -4.81 -0.34
C VAL A 36 -12.64 -5.81 -1.49
N LYS A 37 -11.80 -5.69 -2.52
CA LYS A 37 -11.72 -6.67 -3.60
C LYS A 37 -10.28 -6.87 -4.07
N GLU A 38 -10.04 -7.99 -4.73
CA GLU A 38 -8.85 -8.16 -5.55
C GLU A 38 -8.95 -7.23 -6.77
N ALA A 39 -7.85 -6.57 -7.10
CA ALA A 39 -7.77 -5.55 -8.13
C ALA A 39 -7.86 -6.16 -9.53
N GLN A 40 -8.80 -5.67 -10.33
CA GLN A 40 -8.87 -5.98 -11.76
C GLN A 40 -8.26 -4.82 -12.55
N ASN A 41 -7.60 -5.16 -13.67
CA ASN A 41 -7.01 -4.14 -14.53
C ASN A 41 -8.07 -3.12 -14.98
N GLY A 42 -7.80 -1.83 -14.74
CA GLY A 42 -8.72 -0.73 -15.06
C GLY A 42 -9.69 -0.36 -13.94
N ASP A 43 -9.68 -1.04 -12.79
CA ASP A 43 -10.45 -0.65 -11.61
C ASP A 43 -10.07 0.78 -11.18
N TYR A 44 -11.07 1.57 -10.80
CA TYR A 44 -10.84 2.90 -10.25
C TYR A 44 -10.48 2.82 -8.76
N VAL A 45 -9.55 3.67 -8.34
CA VAL A 45 -9.20 3.89 -6.93
C VAL A 45 -10.21 4.88 -6.34
N GLU A 46 -11.30 4.35 -5.80
CA GLU A 46 -12.45 5.12 -5.31
C GLU A 46 -12.48 5.25 -3.78
N PRO A 47 -13.04 6.34 -3.24
CA PRO A 47 -13.29 6.46 -1.80
C PRO A 47 -14.09 5.28 -1.24
N GLY A 48 -13.72 4.82 -0.05
CA GLY A 48 -14.36 3.70 0.63
C GLY A 48 -14.00 2.32 0.07
N ARG A 49 -13.10 2.24 -0.92
CA ARG A 49 -12.68 1.00 -1.57
C ARG A 49 -11.20 0.67 -1.30
N VAL A 50 -10.94 -0.61 -1.08
CA VAL A 50 -9.62 -1.21 -0.97
C VAL A 50 -9.40 -2.19 -2.13
N LEU A 51 -8.32 -2.00 -2.87
CA LEU A 51 -7.89 -2.87 -3.96
C LEU A 51 -6.63 -3.63 -3.56
N ILE A 52 -6.72 -4.96 -3.50
CA ILE A 52 -5.58 -5.85 -3.22
C ILE A 52 -4.97 -6.29 -4.54
N ALA A 53 -3.66 -6.15 -4.72
CA ALA A 53 -2.97 -6.63 -5.90
C ALA A 53 -3.20 -8.14 -6.11
N PRO A 54 -3.55 -8.59 -7.33
CA PRO A 54 -3.60 -10.01 -7.64
C PRO A 54 -2.21 -10.63 -7.47
N GLY A 55 -2.15 -11.82 -6.87
CA GLY A 55 -0.89 -12.52 -6.69
C GLY A 55 -0.48 -13.17 -8.01
N ASP A 56 0.72 -12.86 -8.50
CA ASP A 56 1.30 -13.16 -9.83
C ASP A 56 1.41 -12.00 -10.83
N LYS A 57 0.79 -10.85 -10.53
CA LYS A 57 0.87 -9.65 -11.37
C LYS A 57 1.31 -8.45 -10.56
N HIS A 58 2.09 -7.57 -11.17
CA HIS A 58 2.33 -6.26 -10.60
C HIS A 58 1.07 -5.41 -10.68
N MET A 59 0.91 -4.54 -9.69
CA MET A 59 -0.14 -3.52 -9.66
C MET A 59 0.51 -2.15 -9.54
N ARG A 60 0.12 -1.24 -10.41
CA ARG A 60 0.52 0.17 -10.36
C ARG A 60 -0.71 1.07 -10.49
N ILE A 61 -0.63 2.31 -10.05
CA ILE A 61 -1.67 3.29 -10.36
C ILE A 61 -1.31 4.11 -11.60
N ARG A 62 -2.34 4.65 -12.27
CA ARG A 62 -2.24 5.62 -13.36
C ARG A 62 -3.26 6.73 -13.15
N LYS A 63 -2.84 7.97 -13.33
CA LYS A 63 -3.75 9.11 -13.30
C LYS A 63 -4.49 9.23 -14.63
N LEU A 64 -5.82 9.36 -14.56
CA LEU A 64 -6.70 9.63 -15.69
C LEU A 64 -7.58 10.84 -15.35
N GLY A 65 -7.15 12.02 -15.82
CA GLY A 65 -7.76 13.29 -15.43
C GLY A 65 -7.62 13.54 -13.92
N SER A 66 -8.75 13.66 -13.22
CA SER A 66 -8.79 13.83 -11.76
C SER A 66 -8.85 12.52 -10.97
N ARG A 67 -8.97 11.37 -11.65
CA ARG A 67 -9.13 10.04 -11.02
C ARG A 67 -7.90 9.18 -11.21
N TYR A 68 -7.84 8.08 -10.46
CA TYR A 68 -6.79 7.07 -10.59
C TYR A 68 -7.40 5.71 -10.96
N LYS A 69 -6.69 4.96 -11.80
CA LYS A 69 -6.97 3.55 -12.06
C LYS A 69 -5.79 2.69 -11.66
N VAL A 70 -6.05 1.43 -11.33
CA VAL A 70 -5.01 0.41 -11.22
C VAL A 70 -4.77 -0.22 -12.59
N GLU A 71 -3.50 -0.45 -12.92
CA GLU A 71 -3.09 -1.33 -13.99
C GLU A 71 -2.45 -2.57 -13.38
N CYS A 72 -3.01 -3.74 -13.72
CA CYS A 72 -2.52 -5.04 -13.27
C CYS A 72 -1.88 -5.74 -14.46
N PHE A 73 -0.58 -6.06 -14.38
CA PHE A 73 0.19 -6.54 -15.52
C PHE A 73 1.23 -7.59 -15.11
N GLU A 74 1.54 -8.48 -16.04
CA GLU A 74 2.63 -9.45 -15.88
C GLU A 74 3.98 -8.77 -16.04
N GLY A 75 4.96 -9.21 -15.27
CA GLY A 75 6.32 -8.67 -15.31
C GLY A 75 7.29 -9.53 -14.53
N GLU A 76 8.58 -9.23 -14.70
CA GLU A 76 9.64 -9.89 -13.94
C GLU A 76 9.55 -9.54 -12.46
N LYS A 77 9.95 -10.48 -11.60
CA LYS A 77 9.99 -10.26 -10.17
C LYS A 77 10.93 -9.11 -9.81
N ILE A 78 10.40 -8.12 -9.10
CA ILE A 78 11.19 -7.04 -8.51
C ILE A 78 11.49 -7.41 -7.06
N ASN A 79 12.77 -7.38 -6.68
CA ASN A 79 13.24 -7.81 -5.36
C ASN A 79 12.82 -9.27 -4.99
N GLY A 80 12.60 -10.12 -6.00
CA GLY A 80 12.11 -11.49 -5.82
C GLY A 80 10.58 -11.62 -5.70
N HIS A 81 9.83 -10.52 -5.85
CA HIS A 81 8.39 -10.47 -5.64
C HIS A 81 7.62 -10.03 -6.90
N CYS A 82 6.47 -10.68 -7.12
CA CYS A 82 5.44 -10.26 -8.05
C CYS A 82 4.07 -10.69 -7.47
N PRO A 83 3.24 -9.74 -6.98
CA PRO A 83 3.42 -8.28 -6.98
C PRO A 83 4.58 -7.82 -6.09
N SER A 84 5.16 -6.65 -6.43
CA SER A 84 6.17 -5.94 -5.64
C SER A 84 5.59 -4.63 -5.11
N VAL A 85 5.91 -4.32 -3.86
CA VAL A 85 5.54 -3.10 -3.16
C VAL A 85 6.27 -1.90 -3.76
N ASP A 86 7.54 -2.03 -4.16
CA ASP A 86 8.28 -0.95 -4.83
C ASP A 86 7.56 -0.51 -6.12
N VAL A 87 7.10 -1.45 -6.95
CA VAL A 87 6.36 -1.12 -8.19
C VAL A 87 5.10 -0.31 -7.91
N LEU A 88 4.33 -0.69 -6.87
CA LEU A 88 3.16 0.08 -6.47
C LEU A 88 3.56 1.48 -5.99
N PHE A 89 4.46 1.56 -5.01
CA PHE A 89 4.83 2.83 -4.39
C PHE A 89 5.51 3.81 -5.35
N GLU A 90 6.36 3.34 -6.27
CA GLU A 90 6.97 4.20 -7.31
C GLU A 90 5.91 4.80 -8.24
N SER A 91 4.88 4.03 -8.61
CA SER A 91 3.77 4.55 -9.41
C SER A 91 2.93 5.56 -8.63
N VAL A 92 2.72 5.34 -7.33
CA VAL A 92 2.02 6.29 -6.46
C VAL A 92 2.82 7.60 -6.33
N ALA A 93 4.14 7.49 -6.13
CA ALA A 93 5.04 8.62 -6.07
C ALA A 93 4.98 9.48 -7.34
N LYS A 94 4.88 8.83 -8.51
CA LYS A 94 4.81 9.49 -9.82
C LYS A 94 3.44 10.14 -10.07
N GLU A 95 2.35 9.41 -9.82
CA GLU A 95 1.02 9.81 -10.29
C GLU A 95 0.23 10.61 -9.23
N ALA A 96 0.43 10.33 -7.94
CA ALA A 96 -0.27 10.99 -6.84
C ALA A 96 0.62 12.00 -6.08
N GLY A 97 1.92 11.74 -5.96
CA GLY A 97 2.86 12.59 -5.22
C GLY A 97 2.35 12.93 -3.82
N ARG A 98 2.31 14.22 -3.48
CA ARG A 98 1.81 14.72 -2.18
C ARG A 98 0.35 14.37 -1.83
N ASN A 99 -0.44 13.90 -2.80
CA ASN A 99 -1.84 13.53 -2.57
C ASN A 99 -1.99 12.07 -2.09
N ALA A 100 -0.91 11.42 -1.68
CA ALA A 100 -0.90 10.06 -1.18
C ALA A 100 -0.25 9.96 0.21
N ILE A 101 -0.55 8.86 0.90
CA ILE A 101 0.11 8.45 2.13
C ILE A 101 0.66 7.03 1.90
N GLY A 102 1.94 6.83 2.13
CA GLY A 102 2.60 5.52 2.03
C GLY A 102 2.67 4.85 3.40
N ILE A 103 2.33 3.57 3.48
CA ILE A 103 2.39 2.80 4.74
C ILE A 103 3.12 1.48 4.48
N ILE A 104 4.23 1.24 5.18
CA ILE A 104 4.95 -0.04 5.14
C ILE A 104 4.80 -0.79 6.46
N LEU A 105 4.36 -2.05 6.37
CA LEU A 105 4.07 -2.91 7.52
C LEU A 105 5.08 -4.06 7.61
N THR A 106 4.96 -4.83 8.69
CA THR A 106 5.75 -6.03 9.00
C THR A 106 5.96 -6.92 7.78
N GLY A 107 7.18 -7.42 7.63
CA GLY A 107 7.58 -8.25 6.49
C GLY A 107 9.08 -8.45 6.43
N MET A 108 9.50 -9.51 5.74
CA MET A 108 10.91 -9.81 5.50
C MET A 108 11.42 -9.10 4.25
N GLY A 109 12.72 -8.80 4.20
CA GLY A 109 13.37 -8.23 3.02
C GLY A 109 13.29 -6.71 3.00
N TYR A 110 13.37 -6.15 1.79
CA TYR A 110 13.53 -4.71 1.56
C TYR A 110 12.55 -4.13 0.53
N ASP A 111 11.66 -4.97 -0.02
CA ASP A 111 10.69 -4.51 -1.00
C ASP A 111 9.74 -3.46 -0.40
N GLY A 112 9.49 -2.40 -1.16
CA GLY A 112 8.74 -1.23 -0.71
C GLY A 112 9.60 -0.14 -0.07
N ALA A 113 10.85 -0.40 0.33
CA ALA A 113 11.69 0.62 0.94
C ALA A 113 12.02 1.75 -0.05
N LYS A 114 12.50 1.40 -1.26
CA LYS A 114 12.88 2.39 -2.28
C LYS A 114 11.66 3.14 -2.81
N GLY A 115 10.55 2.44 -3.03
CA GLY A 115 9.29 3.02 -3.43
C GLY A 115 8.72 3.97 -2.38
N LEU A 116 8.81 3.62 -1.09
CA LEU A 116 8.36 4.51 -0.01
C LEU A 116 9.23 5.76 0.07
N LEU A 117 10.54 5.63 -0.15
CA LEU A 117 11.45 6.79 -0.25
C LEU A 117 11.09 7.67 -1.44
N ALA A 118 10.75 7.08 -2.59
CA ALA A 118 10.29 7.81 -3.76
C ALA A 118 8.98 8.57 -3.45
N MET A 119 8.02 7.93 -2.77
CA MET A 119 6.79 8.58 -2.32
C MET A 119 7.09 9.81 -1.44
N LYS A 120 7.95 9.65 -0.44
CA LYS A 120 8.39 10.75 0.44
C LYS A 120 9.04 11.89 -0.35
N ARG A 121 9.95 11.57 -1.27
CA ARG A 121 10.62 12.56 -2.13
C ARG A 121 9.64 13.30 -3.04
N SER A 122 8.54 12.66 -3.44
CA SER A 122 7.43 13.29 -4.18
C SER A 122 6.44 14.06 -3.28
N GLY A 123 6.73 14.20 -1.99
CA GLY A 123 5.95 14.96 -1.02
C GLY A 123 4.83 14.18 -0.33
N ALA A 124 4.73 12.87 -0.53
CA ALA A 124 3.78 12.04 0.21
C ALA A 124 4.20 11.92 1.69
N LYS A 125 3.22 11.86 2.60
CA LYS A 125 3.48 11.50 3.99
C LYS A 125 3.69 9.99 4.10
N THR A 126 4.61 9.54 4.95
CA THR A 126 4.99 8.12 5.04
C THR A 126 4.98 7.59 6.48
N ILE A 127 4.46 6.37 6.65
CA ILE A 127 4.32 5.68 7.93
C ILE A 127 5.02 4.32 7.85
N GLY A 128 5.79 3.97 8.87
CA GLY A 128 6.40 2.65 9.02
C GLY A 128 5.97 2.00 10.33
N GLN A 129 5.68 0.70 10.31
CA GLN A 129 5.44 -0.06 11.53
C GLN A 129 6.73 -0.13 12.38
N ASP A 130 6.60 0.00 13.70
CA ASP A 130 7.71 -0.14 14.63
C ASP A 130 8.18 -1.59 14.82
N GLU A 131 9.34 -1.75 15.44
CA GLU A 131 9.92 -3.06 15.72
C GLU A 131 9.06 -3.87 16.70
N ALA A 132 8.63 -3.24 17.80
CA ALA A 132 7.95 -3.91 18.91
C ALA A 132 6.61 -4.55 18.51
N SER A 133 5.91 -4.00 17.52
CA SER A 133 4.64 -4.56 17.02
C SER A 133 4.79 -5.40 15.75
N SER A 134 5.98 -5.46 15.13
CA SER A 134 6.24 -6.23 13.92
C SER A 134 6.47 -7.70 14.24
N VAL A 135 5.87 -8.60 13.46
CA VAL A 135 6.21 -10.04 13.53
C VAL A 135 7.61 -10.26 12.94
N VAL A 136 7.91 -9.56 11.85
CA VAL A 136 9.24 -9.50 11.22
C VAL A 136 9.54 -8.04 10.89
N TYR A 137 10.50 -7.46 11.60
CA TYR A 137 10.94 -6.08 11.40
C TYR A 137 12.03 -6.00 10.31
N GLY A 138 11.71 -6.46 9.09
CA GLY A 138 12.59 -6.40 7.92
C GLY A 138 12.27 -5.20 7.03
N MET A 139 11.15 -5.27 6.30
CA MET A 139 10.71 -4.22 5.36
C MET A 139 10.61 -2.84 6.04
N PRO A 140 9.96 -2.68 7.21
CA PRO A 140 9.90 -1.38 7.87
C PRO A 140 11.27 -0.88 8.36
N LYS A 141 12.17 -1.79 8.76
CA LYS A 141 13.53 -1.46 9.19
C LYS A 141 14.36 -0.88 8.05
N VAL A 142 14.33 -1.52 6.88
CA VAL A 142 15.07 -1.03 5.72
C VAL A 142 14.53 0.32 5.27
N ALA A 143 13.21 0.48 5.21
CA ALA A 143 12.58 1.76 4.88
C ALA A 143 12.97 2.88 5.87
N TYR A 144 12.95 2.59 7.18
CA TYR A 144 13.36 3.53 8.21
C TYR A 144 14.83 3.95 8.04
N ASN A 145 15.73 2.98 7.87
CA ASN A 145 17.18 3.23 7.76
C ASN A 145 17.57 4.09 6.56
N ILE A 146 16.84 4.01 5.44
CA ILE A 146 17.10 4.86 4.26
C ILE A 146 16.37 6.21 4.31
N GLY A 147 15.72 6.55 5.44
CA GLY A 147 15.02 7.80 5.64
C GLY A 147 13.63 7.87 4.98
N ALA A 148 13.07 6.74 4.56
CA ALA A 148 11.78 6.67 3.86
C ALA A 148 10.56 6.84 4.77
N VAL A 149 10.72 6.86 6.09
CA VAL A 149 9.62 6.89 7.07
C VAL A 149 9.56 8.25 7.77
N ASP A 150 8.42 8.93 7.76
CA ASP A 150 8.20 10.17 8.52
C ASP A 150 7.71 9.90 9.94
N LYS A 151 6.84 8.89 10.10
CA LYS A 151 6.32 8.45 11.41
C LYS A 151 6.50 6.95 11.56
N GLN A 152 7.33 6.55 12.51
CA GLN A 152 7.41 5.17 12.95
C GLN A 152 6.51 4.96 14.17
N VAL A 153 5.54 4.05 14.09
CA VAL A 153 4.52 3.84 15.14
C VAL A 153 4.14 2.36 15.27
N PRO A 154 3.65 1.93 16.45
CA PRO A 154 3.13 0.57 16.60
C PRO A 154 1.86 0.35 15.78
N LEU A 155 1.59 -0.92 15.40
CA LEU A 155 0.47 -1.32 14.55
C LEU A 155 -0.88 -0.75 15.01
N ASN A 156 -1.15 -0.79 16.32
CA ASN A 156 -2.38 -0.27 16.92
C ASN A 156 -2.52 1.26 16.86
N ARG A 157 -1.47 1.99 16.45
CA ARG A 157 -1.47 3.45 16.24
C ARG A 157 -1.41 3.85 14.77
N ILE A 158 -1.21 2.93 13.83
CA ILE A 158 -1.16 3.22 12.39
C ILE A 158 -2.45 3.94 11.94
N VAL A 159 -3.62 3.40 12.27
CA VAL A 159 -4.91 3.99 11.87
C VAL A 159 -5.08 5.40 12.42
N ARG A 160 -4.78 5.62 13.71
CA ARG A 160 -4.85 6.96 14.31
C ARG A 160 -3.91 7.94 13.61
N THR A 161 -2.70 7.49 13.31
CA THR A 161 -1.68 8.30 12.63
C THR A 161 -2.12 8.66 11.20
N LEU A 162 -2.68 7.69 10.46
CA LEU A 162 -3.28 7.91 9.15
C LEU A 162 -4.34 9.02 9.20
N PHE A 163 -5.28 8.97 10.15
CA PHE A 163 -6.31 10.01 10.27
C PHE A 163 -5.76 11.40 10.58
N THR A 164 -4.71 11.50 11.39
CA THR A 164 -4.04 12.80 11.64
C THR A 164 -3.32 13.36 10.42
N MET A 165 -3.01 12.51 9.44
CA MET A 165 -2.34 12.89 8.20
C MET A 165 -3.31 13.22 7.05
N LEU A 166 -4.57 12.78 7.15
CA LEU A 166 -5.63 13.08 6.17
C LEU A 166 -6.30 14.44 6.39
N GLN A 167 -6.05 15.06 7.54
CA GLN A 167 -6.39 16.46 7.84
C GLN A 167 -5.34 17.40 7.23
#